data_AF-A0A9C8WJQ8-F1
#
_entry.id   AF-A0A9C8WJQ8-F1
#
_cell.length_a   1.000
_cell.length_b   1.000
_cell.length_c   1.000
_cell.angle_alpha   90.00
_cell.angle_beta   90.00
_cell.angle_gamma   90.00
#
_symmetry.space_group_name_H-M   'P 1'
#
loop_
_entity.id
_entity.type
_entity.pdbx_description
1 polymer ?
#
loop_
_entity_poly.entity_id
_entity_poly.type
_entity_poly.pdbx_seq_one_letter_code
_entity_poly.pdbx_strand_id
1 'polypeptide(L)'
;ERGPRDPLVIAGGHAVYNPEPIHAFFDAFVLGEGEEVIHEIVETWQDWQQSGASRRALLEALAGIWGVYVPSFYEPHYHEDGTIAGIERTWEGAPAEVRKRIVAKLPPPPARPIVPYVDITHNRVPIEIMRGCTRGCRFCHAGMVNRPVRERPVDEILEAIEAAIRNTGIEEIGLLSLSSSDYTHVLELVTRAAERFADQHINISLPSMRIESFSVDLMDALKTSRRSGFTLAPEAATERMRNIINKPVSTEQLLETARAIYSRGWHTIKLYFMIGHPSETLEDVQAIADLVKMVREEGRKIIGGRAKVHAGVSTFVPKPHTPFQWVPCDTMEQIRAKQDLLRRQARGKGVKLNWNNPRETMLEAWLSRGDRRMAAVVYGAWRRGAKFDAWHEHLRYDAWLEAFAEAGLDPAFYTHRRREIDEIFPWEHLSIAVRKRFLAQDYLWSREQKTRIDCRHQCFACGILPTFNDLRMANPGEGWGCPEVKPKKRRGRGEIPLKVAAPP
;
A
#
# COMPACT_ATOMS: atom_id res chain seq x y z
N GLU A 1 -7.69 30.41 10.88
CA GLU A 1 -7.90 30.69 9.44
C GLU A 1 -6.58 31.12 8.82
N ARG A 2 -6.32 30.75 7.56
CA ARG A 2 -5.14 31.21 6.80
C ARG A 2 -5.52 32.37 5.89
N GLY A 3 -4.77 33.47 5.96
CA GLY A 3 -4.92 34.65 5.12
C GLY A 3 -4.02 34.64 3.88
N PRO A 4 -4.02 35.76 3.10
CA PRO A 4 -3.20 35.88 1.90
C PRO A 4 -1.68 35.81 2.12
N ARG A 5 -1.21 36.11 3.33
CA ARG A 5 0.22 36.12 3.70
C ARG A 5 0.72 34.78 4.26
N ASP A 6 -0.19 33.85 4.52
CA ASP A 6 0.15 32.53 5.06
C ASP A 6 0.56 31.57 3.93
N PRO A 7 1.49 30.63 4.20
CA PRO A 7 1.92 29.68 3.19
C PRO A 7 0.76 28.85 2.64
N LEU A 8 0.88 28.45 1.37
CA LEU A 8 0.05 27.40 0.81
C LEU A 8 0.52 26.06 1.39
N VAL A 9 -0.38 25.32 2.05
CA VAL A 9 -0.06 24.03 2.66
C VAL A 9 -0.72 22.92 1.86
N ILE A 10 0.12 22.10 1.22
CA ILE A 10 -0.30 20.97 0.40
C ILE A 10 0.22 19.65 0.97
N ALA A 11 -0.50 18.57 0.73
CA ALA A 11 -0.05 17.20 1.03
C ALA A 11 -0.25 16.28 -0.17
N GLY A 12 0.50 15.19 -0.20
CA GLY A 12 0.39 14.17 -1.25
C GLY A 12 0.84 12.79 -0.74
N GLY A 13 1.01 11.86 -1.66
CA GLY A 13 1.45 10.50 -1.37
C GLY A 13 0.31 9.55 -0.98
N HIS A 14 0.64 8.31 -0.60
CA HIS A 14 -0.37 7.26 -0.43
C HIS A 14 -1.33 7.48 0.74
N ALA A 15 -1.04 8.40 1.68
CA ALA A 15 -1.94 8.65 2.80
C ALA A 15 -3.18 9.48 2.40
N VAL A 16 -3.10 10.25 1.30
CA VAL A 16 -4.15 11.22 0.93
C VAL A 16 -5.27 10.64 0.07
N TYR A 17 -5.37 9.32 -0.02
CA TYR A 17 -6.51 8.64 -0.64
C TYR A 17 -7.75 8.59 0.28
N ASN A 18 -7.61 8.99 1.54
CA ASN A 18 -8.70 9.53 2.35
C ASN A 18 -8.16 10.72 3.16
N PRO A 19 -8.20 11.94 2.60
CA PRO A 19 -7.67 13.14 3.26
C PRO A 19 -8.68 13.77 4.24
N GLU A 20 -9.94 13.31 4.25
CA GLU A 20 -11.02 13.92 5.04
C GLU A 20 -10.68 14.09 6.52
N PRO A 21 -10.00 13.14 7.20
CA PRO A 21 -9.66 13.31 8.62
C PRO A 21 -8.73 14.48 8.94
N ILE A 22 -8.01 14.99 7.94
CA ILE A 22 -7.05 16.09 8.08
C ILE A 22 -7.41 17.27 7.16
N HIS A 23 -8.61 17.28 6.60
CA HIS A 23 -9.01 18.23 5.55
C HIS A 23 -8.84 19.70 5.97
N ALA A 24 -9.11 20.00 7.26
CA ALA A 24 -9.08 21.36 7.79
C ALA A 24 -7.67 21.95 7.92
N PHE A 25 -6.62 21.13 7.83
CA PHE A 25 -5.23 21.55 8.03
C PHE A 25 -4.48 21.86 6.73
N PHE A 26 -5.05 21.48 5.58
CA PHE A 26 -4.43 21.59 4.26
C PHE A 26 -5.30 22.42 3.32
N ASP A 27 -4.67 23.18 2.42
CA ASP A 27 -5.37 23.94 1.40
C ASP A 27 -5.71 23.07 0.19
N ALA A 28 -4.83 22.14 -0.15
CA ALA A 28 -5.02 21.19 -1.23
C ALA A 28 -4.29 19.87 -0.98
N PHE A 29 -4.77 18.81 -1.64
CA PHE A 29 -4.16 17.50 -1.65
C PHE A 29 -3.86 17.07 -3.08
N VAL A 30 -2.69 16.49 -3.31
CA VAL A 30 -2.29 15.91 -4.58
C VAL A 30 -2.56 14.41 -4.53
N LEU A 31 -3.58 13.98 -5.26
CA LEU A 31 -3.96 12.59 -5.41
C LEU A 31 -3.13 11.94 -6.52
N GLY A 32 -2.32 10.93 -6.18
CA GLY A 32 -1.51 10.20 -7.15
C GLY A 32 -0.07 10.69 -7.20
N GLU A 33 0.45 10.84 -8.41
CA GLU A 33 1.88 11.03 -8.69
C GLU A 33 2.25 12.50 -8.81
N GLY A 34 3.33 12.88 -8.12
CA GLY A 34 3.69 14.27 -7.84
C GLY A 34 4.60 14.91 -8.88
N GLU A 35 5.18 14.11 -9.78
CA GLU A 35 6.35 14.51 -10.58
C GLU A 35 6.06 15.64 -11.56
N GLU A 36 4.90 15.64 -12.21
CA GLU A 36 4.51 16.70 -13.15
C GLU A 36 3.65 17.78 -12.46
N VAL A 37 2.72 17.39 -11.59
CA VAL A 37 1.75 18.29 -10.96
C VAL A 37 2.39 19.35 -10.07
N ILE A 38 3.55 19.06 -9.48
CA ILE A 38 4.23 20.04 -8.65
C ILE A 38 4.65 21.27 -9.46
N HIS A 39 4.97 21.11 -10.75
CA HIS A 39 5.32 22.22 -11.64
C HIS A 39 4.09 23.10 -11.91
N GLU A 40 2.95 22.49 -12.26
CA GLU A 40 1.69 23.22 -12.48
C GLU A 40 1.21 23.97 -11.22
N ILE A 41 1.38 23.37 -10.04
CA ILE A 41 1.05 24.02 -8.76
C ILE A 41 1.98 25.23 -8.52
N VAL A 42 3.28 25.09 -8.77
CA VAL A 42 4.26 26.17 -8.59
C VAL A 42 3.97 27.32 -9.56
N GLU A 43 3.71 27.03 -10.83
CA GLU A 43 3.35 28.03 -11.84
C GLU A 43 2.07 28.76 -11.45
N THR A 44 1.01 28.02 -11.08
CA THR A 44 -0.26 28.60 -10.61
C THR A 44 -0.08 29.50 -9.39
N TRP A 45 0.80 29.11 -8.45
CA TRP A 45 1.11 29.91 -7.28
C TRP A 45 1.90 31.18 -7.65
N GLN A 46 2.87 31.09 -8.57
CA GLN A 46 3.66 32.22 -9.05
C GLN A 46 2.80 33.24 -9.78
N ASP A 47 1.88 32.79 -10.64
CA ASP A 47 0.93 33.65 -11.35
C ASP A 47 -0.01 34.36 -10.38
N TRP A 48 -0.50 33.62 -9.37
CA TRP A 48 -1.32 34.20 -8.31
C TRP A 48 -0.58 35.30 -7.54
N GLN A 49 0.68 35.05 -7.12
CA GLN A 49 1.50 36.04 -6.43
C GLN A 49 1.69 37.33 -7.24
N GLN A 50 1.84 37.22 -8.57
CA GLN A 50 2.01 38.38 -9.45
C GLN A 50 0.69 39.12 -9.70
N SER A 51 -0.43 38.42 -9.76
CA SER A 51 -1.75 39.00 -10.05
C SER A 51 -2.35 39.82 -8.90
N GLY A 52 -1.93 39.56 -7.65
CA GLY A 52 -2.55 40.15 -6.45
C GLY A 52 -3.99 39.66 -6.19
N ALA A 53 -4.42 38.57 -6.85
CA ALA A 53 -5.75 38.02 -6.70
C ALA A 53 -6.00 37.43 -5.29
N SER A 54 -7.26 37.15 -4.96
CA SER A 54 -7.61 36.57 -3.66
C SER A 54 -7.05 35.14 -3.48
N ARG A 55 -6.83 34.69 -2.24
CA ARG A 55 -6.47 33.28 -1.96
C ARG A 55 -7.53 32.31 -2.49
N ARG A 56 -8.80 32.70 -2.52
CA ARG A 56 -9.87 31.89 -3.11
C ARG A 56 -9.62 31.66 -4.60
N ALA A 57 -9.20 32.67 -5.36
CA ALA A 57 -8.86 32.52 -6.77
C ALA A 57 -7.70 31.55 -6.99
N LEU A 58 -6.68 31.55 -6.09
CA LEU A 58 -5.64 30.52 -6.11
C LEU A 58 -6.22 29.12 -5.92
N LEU A 59 -7.09 28.93 -4.93
CA LEU A 59 -7.70 27.61 -4.66
C LEU A 59 -8.57 27.14 -5.85
N GLU A 60 -9.34 28.05 -6.45
CA GLU A 60 -10.14 27.77 -7.65
C GLU A 60 -9.26 27.33 -8.83
N ALA A 61 -8.13 28.03 -9.06
CA ALA A 61 -7.16 27.65 -10.08
C ALA A 61 -6.52 26.28 -9.79
N LEU A 62 -6.09 26.04 -8.54
CA LEU A 62 -5.53 24.75 -8.12
C LEU A 62 -6.52 23.60 -8.31
N ALA A 63 -7.80 23.80 -8.02
CA ALA A 63 -8.84 22.77 -8.21
C ALA A 63 -9.06 22.41 -9.70
N GLY A 64 -8.63 23.26 -10.64
CA GLY A 64 -8.61 22.95 -12.07
C GLY A 64 -7.47 22.03 -12.50
N ILE A 65 -6.44 21.85 -11.65
CA ILE A 65 -5.28 21.01 -11.96
C ILE A 65 -5.63 19.53 -11.76
N TRP A 66 -5.31 18.69 -12.75
CA TRP A 66 -5.59 17.25 -12.67
C TRP A 66 -4.87 16.61 -11.48
N GLY A 67 -5.67 15.98 -10.60
CA GLY A 67 -5.20 15.28 -9.41
C GLY A 67 -5.20 16.14 -8.15
N VAL A 68 -5.54 17.43 -8.24
CA VAL A 68 -5.59 18.31 -7.08
C VAL A 68 -7.00 18.34 -6.49
N TYR A 69 -7.09 17.99 -5.21
CA TYR A 69 -8.29 18.06 -4.41
C TYR A 69 -8.21 19.25 -3.45
N VAL A 70 -9.18 20.18 -3.53
CA VAL A 70 -9.29 21.32 -2.62
C VAL A 70 -10.48 21.10 -1.68
N PRO A 71 -10.26 20.79 -0.39
CA PRO A 71 -11.34 20.38 0.50
C PRO A 71 -12.44 21.42 0.72
N SER A 72 -12.10 22.71 0.74
CA SER A 72 -13.08 23.77 0.98
C SER A 72 -14.19 23.86 -0.07
N PHE A 73 -14.04 23.17 -1.21
CA PHE A 73 -15.04 23.11 -2.28
C PHE A 73 -16.02 21.95 -2.19
N TYR A 74 -15.96 21.16 -1.12
CA TYR A 74 -16.82 19.99 -0.93
C TYR A 74 -17.40 20.01 0.48
N GLU A 75 -18.69 19.74 0.62
CA GLU A 75 -19.40 19.71 1.90
C GLU A 75 -20.19 18.40 2.03
N PRO A 76 -19.89 17.53 3.02
CA PRO A 76 -20.63 16.31 3.24
C PRO A 76 -21.93 16.56 4.00
N HIS A 77 -23.01 15.94 3.54
CA HIS A 77 -24.29 15.85 4.23
C HIS A 77 -24.42 14.50 4.92
N TYR A 78 -25.02 14.46 6.11
CA TYR A 78 -25.11 13.25 6.93
C TYR A 78 -26.55 12.81 7.15
N HIS A 79 -26.75 11.51 7.28
CA HIS A 79 -27.96 10.91 7.83
C HIS A 79 -27.99 11.07 9.37
N GLU A 80 -29.15 10.82 9.99
CA GLU A 80 -29.31 10.87 11.45
C GLU A 80 -28.38 9.90 12.20
N ASP A 81 -28.05 8.75 11.58
CA ASP A 81 -27.12 7.76 12.12
C ASP A 81 -25.64 8.15 11.97
N GLY A 82 -25.37 9.32 11.37
CA GLY A 82 -24.04 9.86 11.15
C GLY A 82 -23.32 9.30 9.91
N THR A 83 -23.92 8.42 9.11
CA THR A 83 -23.38 8.02 7.80
C THR A 83 -23.53 9.15 6.78
N ILE A 84 -22.72 9.15 5.71
CA ILE A 84 -22.75 10.21 4.69
C ILE A 84 -23.93 9.96 3.73
N ALA A 85 -24.80 10.96 3.60
CA ALA A 85 -25.93 10.98 2.67
C ALA A 85 -25.53 11.49 1.27
N GLY A 86 -24.53 12.36 1.20
CA GLY A 86 -24.02 12.91 -0.05
C GLY A 86 -22.85 13.87 0.17
N ILE A 87 -22.15 14.22 -0.89
CA ILE A 87 -21.06 15.20 -0.88
C ILE A 87 -21.38 16.26 -1.93
N GLU A 88 -21.69 17.46 -1.48
CA GLU A 88 -22.05 18.60 -2.34
C GLU A 88 -20.80 19.39 -2.72
N ARG A 89 -20.76 19.91 -3.94
CA ARG A 89 -19.74 20.88 -4.36
C ARG A 89 -20.19 22.29 -3.99
N THR A 90 -19.43 23.00 -3.18
CA THR A 90 -19.73 24.38 -2.77
C THR A 90 -19.29 25.41 -3.81
N TRP A 91 -18.60 24.97 -4.86
CA TRP A 91 -18.24 25.76 -6.03
C TRP A 91 -18.44 24.93 -7.30
N GLU A 92 -19.16 25.48 -8.28
CA GLU A 92 -19.56 24.77 -9.50
C GLU A 92 -18.36 24.31 -10.35
N GLY A 93 -17.27 25.08 -10.33
CA GLY A 93 -16.03 24.76 -11.03
C GLY A 93 -15.22 23.62 -10.40
N ALA A 94 -15.57 23.18 -9.19
CA ALA A 94 -14.89 22.05 -8.56
C ALA A 94 -15.22 20.75 -9.33
N PRO A 95 -14.25 19.85 -9.55
CA PRO A 95 -14.52 18.56 -10.17
C PRO A 95 -15.58 17.75 -9.39
N ALA A 96 -16.51 17.08 -10.07
CA ALA A 96 -17.42 16.15 -9.40
C ALA A 96 -16.68 14.93 -8.83
N GLU A 97 -15.60 14.51 -9.49
CA GLU A 97 -14.72 13.42 -9.09
C GLU A 97 -13.26 13.86 -9.32
N VAL A 98 -12.46 13.92 -8.25
CA VAL A 98 -11.02 14.21 -8.35
C VAL A 98 -10.29 12.92 -8.65
N ARG A 99 -9.85 12.79 -9.90
CA ARG A 99 -9.13 11.60 -10.36
C ARG A 99 -7.65 11.70 -10.10
N LYS A 100 -7.06 10.64 -9.54
CA LYS A 100 -5.63 10.56 -9.28
C LYS A 100 -4.82 10.86 -10.54
N ARG A 101 -3.66 11.50 -10.34
CA ARG A 101 -2.66 11.69 -11.37
C ARG A 101 -1.75 10.49 -11.50
N ILE A 102 -1.38 10.18 -12.74
CA ILE A 102 -0.31 9.22 -13.05
C ILE A 102 0.56 9.77 -14.19
N VAL A 103 1.84 9.40 -14.19
CA VAL A 103 2.73 9.59 -15.34
C VAL A 103 2.64 8.38 -16.28
N ALA A 104 2.74 8.59 -17.58
CA ALA A 104 2.67 7.47 -18.53
C ALA A 104 3.93 6.59 -18.46
N LYS A 105 5.09 7.24 -18.35
CA LYS A 105 6.42 6.64 -18.21
C LYS A 105 7.04 7.19 -16.93
N LEU A 106 7.72 6.35 -16.16
CA LEU A 106 8.40 6.80 -14.95
C LEU A 106 9.53 7.78 -15.35
N PRO A 107 9.66 8.94 -14.65
CA PRO A 107 10.74 9.89 -14.93
C PRO A 107 12.08 9.28 -14.52
N PRO A 108 13.21 9.66 -15.13
CA PRO A 108 14.53 9.08 -14.81
C PRO A 108 14.81 9.05 -13.29
N PRO A 109 15.46 8.00 -12.76
CA PRO A 109 15.77 7.96 -11.34
C PRO A 109 16.66 9.15 -10.91
N PRO A 110 16.51 9.66 -9.67
CA PRO A 110 17.32 10.77 -9.20
C PRO A 110 18.79 10.37 -9.09
N ALA A 111 19.64 10.96 -9.93
CA ALA A 111 21.08 10.65 -9.98
C ALA A 111 21.92 11.42 -8.94
N ARG A 112 21.37 12.46 -8.31
CA ARG A 112 22.07 13.36 -7.37
C ARG A 112 21.27 13.55 -6.07
N PRO A 113 21.03 12.48 -5.30
CA PRO A 113 20.35 12.62 -4.02
C PRO A 113 21.22 13.39 -3.03
N ILE A 114 20.58 14.00 -2.02
CA ILE A 114 21.30 14.65 -0.92
C ILE A 114 22.06 13.57 -0.13
N VAL A 115 23.38 13.74 0.01
CA VAL A 115 24.23 12.86 0.81
C VAL A 115 24.22 13.37 2.26
N PRO A 116 23.72 12.58 3.23
CA PRO A 116 23.69 13.00 4.62
C PRO A 116 25.09 12.97 5.24
N TYR A 117 25.37 13.90 6.16
CA TYR A 117 26.61 13.92 6.96
C TYR A 117 26.50 13.12 8.27
N VAL A 118 25.37 12.42 8.46
CA VAL A 118 25.08 11.55 9.60
C VAL A 118 24.52 10.21 9.11
N ASP A 119 24.59 9.19 9.95
CA ASP A 119 23.89 7.94 9.69
C ASP A 119 22.38 8.19 9.65
N ILE A 120 21.74 7.67 8.60
CA ILE A 120 20.29 7.72 8.41
C ILE A 120 19.71 6.31 8.34
N THR A 121 18.44 6.17 8.71
CA THR A 121 17.73 4.88 8.75
C THR A 121 17.80 4.10 7.43
N HIS A 122 17.84 4.81 6.30
CA HIS A 122 18.00 4.24 4.96
C HIS A 122 19.27 4.77 4.29
N ASN A 123 20.43 4.37 4.81
CA ASN A 123 21.72 4.73 4.24
C ASN A 123 22.04 3.91 2.96
N ARG A 124 21.27 4.16 1.89
CA ARG A 124 21.36 3.50 0.58
C ARG A 124 20.75 4.38 -0.52
N VAL A 125 21.18 4.20 -1.76
CA VAL A 125 20.54 4.85 -2.93
C VAL A 125 19.27 4.07 -3.31
N PRO A 126 18.08 4.68 -3.22
CA PRO A 126 16.85 4.05 -3.69
C PRO A 126 16.68 4.24 -5.21
N ILE A 127 16.50 3.15 -5.94
CA ILE A 127 16.18 3.18 -7.38
C ILE A 127 14.89 2.42 -7.59
N GLU A 128 13.82 3.12 -7.95
CA GLU A 128 12.53 2.50 -8.25
C GLU A 128 12.59 1.76 -9.58
N ILE A 129 12.52 0.43 -9.59
CA ILE A 129 12.61 -0.38 -10.82
C ILE A 129 11.25 -0.53 -11.52
N MET A 130 10.17 -0.45 -10.75
CA MET A 130 8.80 -0.46 -11.23
C MET A 130 7.86 0.17 -10.21
N ARG A 131 6.74 0.71 -10.69
CA ARG A 131 5.68 1.29 -9.88
C ARG A 131 4.38 0.55 -10.08
N GLY A 132 3.70 0.22 -8.98
CA GLY A 132 2.45 -0.55 -8.97
C GLY A 132 2.63 -2.04 -8.70
N CYS A 133 1.53 -2.77 -8.59
CA CYS A 133 1.51 -4.22 -8.43
C CYS A 133 0.25 -4.82 -9.09
N THR A 134 0.39 -5.95 -9.80
CA THR A 134 -0.71 -6.62 -10.51
C THR A 134 -1.43 -7.68 -9.69
N ARG A 135 -0.79 -8.18 -8.63
CA ARG A 135 -1.22 -9.35 -7.83
C ARG A 135 -2.59 -9.20 -7.17
N GLY A 136 -2.99 -7.96 -6.83
CA GLY A 136 -4.36 -7.68 -6.38
C GLY A 136 -4.73 -8.29 -5.02
N CYS A 137 -3.82 -8.30 -4.05
CA CYS A 137 -4.15 -8.70 -2.68
C CYS A 137 -5.22 -7.76 -2.09
N ARG A 138 -6.27 -8.31 -1.47
CA ARG A 138 -7.51 -7.59 -1.13
C ARG A 138 -7.40 -6.56 -0.01
N PHE A 139 -6.39 -6.71 0.84
CA PHE A 139 -6.06 -5.76 1.90
C PHE A 139 -5.07 -4.67 1.44
N CYS A 140 -4.40 -4.87 0.30
CA CYS A 140 -3.23 -4.08 -0.06
C CYS A 140 -3.64 -2.76 -0.72
N HIS A 141 -3.58 -1.67 0.06
CA HIS A 141 -3.85 -0.32 -0.41
C HIS A 141 -2.95 0.06 -1.60
N ALA A 142 -1.63 -0.07 -1.43
CA ALA A 142 -0.64 0.24 -2.47
C ALA A 142 -0.88 -0.54 -3.78
N GLY A 143 -1.33 -1.80 -3.69
CA GLY A 143 -1.63 -2.64 -4.84
C GLY A 143 -2.87 -2.21 -5.64
N MET A 144 -3.76 -1.40 -5.05
CA MET A 144 -4.92 -0.83 -5.74
C MET A 144 -4.63 0.60 -6.23
N VAL A 145 -4.11 1.46 -5.35
CA VAL A 145 -3.93 2.88 -5.66
C VAL A 145 -2.81 3.16 -6.65
N ASN A 146 -1.80 2.29 -6.76
CA ASN A 146 -0.68 2.48 -7.69
C ASN A 146 -0.85 1.79 -9.05
N ARG A 147 -2.04 1.29 -9.38
CA ARG A 147 -2.32 0.78 -10.73
C ARG A 147 -2.35 1.95 -11.74
N PRO A 148 -1.85 1.78 -12.98
CA PRO A 148 -1.27 0.58 -13.59
C PRO A 148 0.18 0.31 -13.16
N VAL A 149 0.63 -0.93 -13.36
CA VAL A 149 2.05 -1.26 -13.26
C VAL A 149 2.81 -0.61 -14.41
N ARG A 150 3.91 0.09 -14.08
CA ARG A 150 4.89 0.60 -15.04
C ARG A 150 6.30 0.18 -14.66
N GLU A 151 7.07 -0.28 -15.63
CA GLU A 151 8.41 -0.86 -15.43
C GLU A 151 9.47 0.00 -16.14
N ARG A 152 10.67 0.10 -15.55
CA ARG A 152 11.82 0.73 -16.20
C ARG A 152 12.59 -0.28 -17.05
N PRO A 153 13.24 0.13 -18.14
CA PRO A 153 14.22 -0.69 -18.82
C PRO A 153 15.43 -1.01 -17.93
N VAL A 154 16.05 -2.17 -18.12
CA VAL A 154 17.25 -2.59 -17.36
C VAL A 154 18.40 -1.58 -17.55
N ASP A 155 18.64 -1.12 -18.77
CA ASP A 155 19.73 -0.20 -19.07
C ASP A 155 19.58 1.14 -18.32
N GLU A 156 18.36 1.69 -18.26
CA GLU A 156 18.06 2.92 -17.52
C GLU A 156 18.35 2.75 -16.02
N ILE A 157 18.08 1.57 -15.45
CA ILE A 157 18.37 1.26 -14.05
C ILE A 157 19.88 1.17 -13.83
N LEU A 158 20.63 0.48 -14.70
CA LEU A 158 22.08 0.33 -14.59
C LEU A 158 22.81 1.68 -14.72
N GLU A 159 22.39 2.52 -15.66
CA GLU A 159 22.90 3.88 -15.83
C GLU A 159 22.64 4.74 -14.60
N ALA A 160 21.45 4.62 -14.00
CA ALA A 160 21.11 5.32 -12.77
C ALA A 160 21.96 4.87 -11.57
N ILE A 161 22.22 3.56 -11.45
CA ILE A 161 23.13 3.02 -10.41
C ILE A 161 24.52 3.64 -10.57
N GLU A 162 25.08 3.60 -11.79
CA GLU A 162 26.42 4.13 -12.05
C GLU A 162 26.52 5.64 -11.79
N ALA A 163 25.51 6.40 -12.21
CA ALA A 163 25.44 7.83 -11.93
C ALA A 163 25.34 8.13 -10.43
N ALA A 164 24.52 7.38 -9.70
CA ALA A 164 24.36 7.57 -8.26
C ALA A 164 25.64 7.24 -7.49
N ILE A 165 26.34 6.14 -7.82
CA ILE A 165 27.62 5.79 -7.22
C ILE A 165 28.63 6.92 -7.43
N ARG A 166 28.79 7.40 -8.68
CA ARG A 166 29.72 8.51 -8.99
C ARG A 166 29.41 9.79 -8.24
N ASN A 167 28.14 10.12 -8.05
CA ASN A 167 27.74 11.38 -7.44
C ASN A 167 27.70 11.34 -5.91
N THR A 168 27.62 10.14 -5.30
CA THR A 168 27.36 10.00 -3.85
C THR A 168 28.41 9.21 -3.10
N GLY A 169 29.13 8.30 -3.76
CA GLY A 169 30.01 7.33 -3.11
C GLY A 169 29.29 6.25 -2.29
N ILE A 170 27.95 6.18 -2.34
CA ILE A 170 27.17 5.18 -1.60
C ILE A 170 27.27 3.83 -2.32
N GLU A 171 27.71 2.81 -1.58
CA GLU A 171 27.90 1.44 -2.09
C GLU A 171 26.65 0.56 -1.93
N GLU A 172 25.67 1.00 -1.15
CA GLU A 172 24.41 0.28 -0.89
C GLU A 172 23.30 0.77 -1.83
N ILE A 173 22.80 -0.10 -2.70
CA ILE A 173 21.72 0.18 -3.66
C ILE A 173 20.46 -0.60 -3.26
N GLY A 174 19.32 0.10 -3.17
CA GLY A 174 18.01 -0.50 -2.94
C GLY A 174 17.14 -0.43 -4.19
N LEU A 175 16.85 -1.56 -4.81
CA LEU A 175 15.94 -1.63 -5.96
C LEU A 175 14.49 -1.66 -5.48
N LEU A 176 13.86 -0.49 -5.44
CA LEU A 176 12.54 -0.29 -4.86
C LEU A 176 11.43 -0.72 -5.82
N SER A 177 10.47 -1.47 -5.28
CA SER A 177 9.17 -1.71 -5.89
C SER A 177 8.19 -2.26 -4.85
N LEU A 178 6.93 -2.46 -5.23
CA LEU A 178 5.96 -3.17 -4.39
C LEU A 178 6.18 -4.71 -4.39
N SER A 179 6.91 -5.23 -5.37
CA SER A 179 7.16 -6.67 -5.53
C SER A 179 8.32 -6.91 -6.50
N SER A 180 9.57 -6.86 -6.03
CA SER A 180 10.71 -6.79 -6.97
C SER A 180 10.90 -8.07 -7.78
N SER A 181 10.45 -9.21 -7.27
CA SER A 181 10.40 -10.47 -8.03
C SER A 181 9.36 -10.49 -9.16
N ASP A 182 8.39 -9.56 -9.14
CA ASP A 182 7.42 -9.39 -10.23
C ASP A 182 7.91 -8.42 -11.32
N TYR A 183 9.09 -7.83 -11.22
CA TYR A 183 9.66 -7.06 -12.33
C TYR A 183 10.06 -7.99 -13.48
N THR A 184 9.64 -7.70 -14.71
CA THR A 184 9.71 -8.65 -15.84
C THR A 184 11.14 -9.11 -16.12
N HIS A 185 12.11 -8.22 -15.95
CA HIS A 185 13.53 -8.47 -16.24
C HIS A 185 14.38 -8.59 -14.96
N VAL A 186 13.82 -9.03 -13.83
CA VAL A 186 14.53 -9.04 -12.53
C VAL A 186 15.81 -9.88 -12.54
N LEU A 187 15.79 -11.06 -13.18
CA LEU A 187 16.98 -11.90 -13.26
C LEU A 187 18.07 -11.25 -14.11
N GLU A 188 17.70 -10.73 -15.28
CA GLU A 188 18.62 -9.99 -16.16
C GLU A 188 19.23 -8.79 -15.42
N LEU A 189 18.41 -8.00 -14.74
CA LEU A 189 18.85 -6.83 -14.00
C LEU A 189 19.88 -7.18 -12.92
N VAL A 190 19.60 -8.19 -12.09
CA VAL A 190 20.52 -8.58 -11.00
C VAL A 190 21.82 -9.14 -11.57
N THR A 191 21.75 -10.01 -12.59
CA THR A 191 22.95 -10.59 -13.22
C THR A 191 23.81 -9.51 -13.86
N ARG A 192 23.23 -8.64 -14.70
CA ARG A 192 23.97 -7.56 -15.37
C ARG A 192 24.51 -6.54 -14.38
N ALA A 193 23.81 -6.25 -13.30
CA ALA A 193 24.32 -5.36 -12.26
C ALA A 193 25.49 -6.00 -11.49
N ALA A 194 25.39 -7.29 -11.14
CA ALA A 194 26.49 -8.01 -10.50
C ALA A 194 27.74 -8.06 -11.38
N GLU A 195 27.59 -8.26 -12.69
CA GLU A 195 28.69 -8.24 -13.66
C GLU A 195 29.28 -6.83 -13.85
N ARG A 196 28.43 -5.82 -14.09
CA ARG A 196 28.87 -4.44 -14.38
C ARG A 196 29.60 -3.78 -13.23
N PHE A 197 29.28 -4.17 -11.99
CA PHE A 197 29.82 -3.54 -10.79
C PHE A 197 30.63 -4.50 -9.91
N ALA A 198 31.09 -5.64 -10.46
CA ALA A 198 31.82 -6.67 -9.74
C ALA A 198 33.05 -6.12 -8.98
N ASP A 199 33.79 -5.19 -9.61
CA ASP A 199 35.02 -4.61 -9.06
C ASP A 199 34.78 -3.42 -8.12
N GLN A 200 33.54 -2.99 -7.96
CA GLN A 200 33.18 -1.77 -7.20
C GLN A 200 32.64 -2.07 -5.79
N HIS A 201 32.65 -3.34 -5.36
CA HIS A 201 32.18 -3.79 -4.05
C HIS A 201 30.76 -3.32 -3.65
N ILE A 202 29.89 -3.05 -4.64
CA ILE A 202 28.54 -2.57 -4.35
C ILE A 202 27.64 -3.67 -3.82
N ASN A 203 26.70 -3.30 -2.96
CA ASN A 203 25.69 -4.19 -2.42
C ASN A 203 24.31 -3.83 -2.99
N ILE A 204 23.71 -4.76 -3.73
CA ILE A 204 22.38 -4.59 -4.32
C ILE A 204 21.37 -5.37 -3.50
N SER A 205 20.36 -4.66 -3.00
CA SER A 205 19.26 -5.24 -2.25
C SER A 205 17.94 -5.20 -3.03
N LEU A 206 17.21 -6.31 -3.03
CA LEU A 206 15.83 -6.42 -3.50
C LEU A 206 14.88 -6.42 -2.29
N PRO A 207 14.44 -5.26 -1.79
CA PRO A 207 13.35 -5.22 -0.82
C PRO A 207 12.08 -5.82 -1.43
N SER A 208 11.24 -6.45 -0.59
CA SER A 208 9.88 -6.88 -0.94
C SER A 208 9.81 -7.98 -2.03
N MET A 209 10.19 -9.20 -1.65
CA MET A 209 10.13 -10.38 -2.53
C MET A 209 8.87 -11.22 -2.27
N ARG A 210 8.20 -11.69 -3.34
CA ARG A 210 7.05 -12.59 -3.24
C ARG A 210 7.46 -14.03 -3.50
N ILE A 211 6.88 -14.95 -2.75
CA ILE A 211 7.17 -16.39 -2.86
C ILE A 211 6.83 -16.92 -4.25
N GLU A 212 5.71 -16.45 -4.83
CA GLU A 212 5.16 -16.94 -6.10
C GLU A 212 6.05 -16.68 -7.33
N SER A 213 6.81 -15.59 -7.33
CA SER A 213 7.66 -15.17 -8.46
C SER A 213 9.15 -15.32 -8.17
N PHE A 214 9.51 -15.89 -7.04
CA PHE A 214 10.90 -16.01 -6.64
C PHE A 214 11.52 -17.28 -7.18
N SER A 215 12.55 -17.14 -8.02
CA SER A 215 13.26 -18.27 -8.63
C SER A 215 14.56 -18.61 -7.90
N VAL A 216 14.97 -19.87 -8.04
CA VAL A 216 16.27 -20.36 -7.58
C VAL A 216 17.43 -19.57 -8.20
N ASP A 217 17.35 -19.28 -9.50
CA ASP A 217 18.39 -18.52 -10.20
C ASP A 217 18.57 -17.11 -9.62
N LEU A 218 17.45 -16.45 -9.26
CA LEU A 218 17.48 -15.15 -8.61
C LEU A 218 18.10 -15.24 -7.21
N MET A 219 17.85 -16.33 -6.46
CA MET A 219 18.53 -16.56 -5.17
C MET A 219 20.04 -16.69 -5.33
N ASP A 220 20.46 -17.43 -6.35
CA ASP A 220 21.86 -17.71 -6.59
C ASP A 220 22.60 -16.45 -7.06
N ALA A 221 21.95 -15.60 -7.87
CA ALA A 221 22.47 -14.29 -8.25
C ALA A 221 22.62 -13.31 -7.06
N LEU A 222 21.80 -13.43 -6.02
CA LEU A 222 21.85 -12.58 -4.82
C LEU A 222 22.88 -13.01 -3.77
N LYS A 223 23.56 -14.16 -3.95
CA LYS A 223 24.50 -14.74 -2.96
C LYS A 223 25.69 -13.85 -2.60
N THR A 224 26.02 -12.87 -3.43
CA THR A 224 27.16 -11.96 -3.30
C THR A 224 26.93 -10.86 -2.26
N SER A 225 25.67 -10.58 -1.87
CA SER A 225 25.31 -9.56 -0.89
C SER A 225 25.53 -10.01 0.57
N ARG A 226 25.89 -9.06 1.45
CA ARG A 226 26.13 -9.32 2.89
C ARG A 226 24.85 -9.88 3.53
N ARG A 227 24.90 -11.14 3.99
CA ARG A 227 23.72 -11.96 4.37
C ARG A 227 22.99 -11.42 5.61
N SER A 228 22.04 -10.51 5.40
CA SER A 228 20.96 -10.26 6.36
C SER A 228 19.84 -11.32 6.18
N GLY A 229 19.00 -11.53 7.20
CA GLY A 229 17.95 -12.55 7.16
C GLY A 229 16.99 -12.39 5.99
N PHE A 230 16.49 -13.50 5.43
CA PHE A 230 15.61 -13.51 4.26
C PHE A 230 14.15 -13.27 4.68
N THR A 231 13.39 -12.42 3.98
CA THR A 231 12.00 -12.09 4.36
C THR A 231 10.99 -12.73 3.41
N LEU A 232 10.01 -13.43 3.97
CA LEU A 232 8.86 -13.97 3.26
C LEU A 232 7.58 -13.41 3.89
N ALA A 233 6.60 -13.05 3.07
CA ALA A 233 5.35 -12.48 3.54
C ALA A 233 4.18 -13.40 3.16
N PRO A 234 3.90 -14.47 3.91
CA PRO A 234 2.70 -15.29 3.68
C PRO A 234 1.40 -14.54 3.99
N GLU A 235 1.44 -13.55 4.90
CA GLU A 235 0.31 -12.74 5.42
C GLU A 235 -0.72 -13.55 6.22
N ALA A 236 -1.06 -14.75 5.77
CA ALA A 236 -1.90 -15.70 6.49
C ALA A 236 -1.32 -17.12 6.45
N ALA A 237 -1.68 -17.94 7.43
CA ALA A 237 -1.10 -19.27 7.61
C ALA A 237 -1.87 -20.42 6.97
N THR A 238 -3.20 -20.35 6.94
CA THR A 238 -4.03 -21.35 6.27
C THR A 238 -4.21 -20.98 4.80
N GLU A 239 -4.29 -22.00 3.92
CA GLU A 239 -4.56 -21.77 2.49
C GLU A 239 -5.93 -21.10 2.28
N ARG A 240 -6.91 -21.45 3.12
CA ARG A 240 -8.22 -20.79 3.19
C ARG A 240 -8.08 -19.27 3.35
N MET A 241 -7.34 -18.83 4.37
CA MET A 241 -7.15 -17.39 4.62
C MET A 241 -6.33 -16.73 3.51
N ARG A 242 -5.31 -17.42 2.99
CA ARG A 242 -4.53 -16.96 1.83
C ARG A 242 -5.39 -16.77 0.57
N ASN A 243 -6.37 -17.65 0.33
CA ASN A 243 -7.34 -17.49 -0.75
C ASN A 243 -8.30 -16.31 -0.48
N ILE A 244 -8.78 -16.15 0.75
CA ILE A 244 -9.62 -15.01 1.17
C ILE A 244 -8.92 -13.68 0.88
N ILE A 245 -7.63 -13.54 1.17
CA ILE A 245 -6.87 -12.29 0.94
C ILE A 245 -6.32 -12.13 -0.48
N ASN A 246 -6.61 -13.09 -1.38
CA ASN A 246 -6.08 -13.19 -2.74
C ASN A 246 -4.55 -13.28 -2.80
N LYS A 247 -4.00 -14.27 -2.09
CA LYS A 247 -2.56 -14.61 -2.07
C LYS A 247 -2.38 -16.14 -2.10
N PRO A 248 -2.73 -16.83 -3.21
CA PRO A 248 -2.80 -18.29 -3.28
C PRO A 248 -1.40 -18.94 -3.32
N VAL A 249 -0.70 -18.93 -2.19
CA VAL A 249 0.54 -19.66 -1.96
C VAL A 249 0.17 -20.92 -1.18
N SER A 250 0.60 -22.11 -1.62
CA SER A 250 0.40 -23.31 -0.80
C SER A 250 1.37 -23.35 0.38
N THR A 251 1.01 -24.08 1.44
CA THR A 251 1.95 -24.26 2.57
C THR A 251 3.22 -24.98 2.09
N GLU A 252 3.10 -25.94 1.18
CA GLU A 252 4.25 -26.68 0.64
C GLU A 252 5.22 -25.76 -0.12
N GLN A 253 4.73 -24.90 -1.01
CA GLN A 253 5.57 -23.93 -1.73
C GLN A 253 6.35 -23.01 -0.78
N LEU A 254 5.73 -22.59 0.34
CA LEU A 254 6.42 -21.80 1.36
C LEU A 254 7.53 -22.60 2.04
N LEU A 255 7.28 -23.88 2.38
CA LEU A 255 8.28 -24.76 3.00
C LEU A 255 9.42 -25.11 2.03
N GLU A 256 9.12 -25.36 0.76
CA GLU A 256 10.11 -25.54 -0.32
C GLU A 256 11.03 -24.31 -0.44
N THR A 257 10.43 -23.12 -0.45
CA THR A 257 11.18 -21.86 -0.49
C THR A 257 12.06 -21.71 0.76
N ALA A 258 11.53 -22.04 1.95
CA ALA A 258 12.32 -22.01 3.18
C ALA A 258 13.51 -22.99 3.14
N ARG A 259 13.29 -24.22 2.64
CA ARG A 259 14.38 -25.20 2.42
C ARG A 259 15.44 -24.63 1.48
N ALA A 260 15.02 -24.07 0.35
CA ALA A 260 15.93 -23.47 -0.63
C ALA A 260 16.78 -22.33 -0.02
N ILE A 261 16.19 -21.51 0.85
CA ILE A 261 16.88 -20.42 1.56
C ILE A 261 17.91 -20.97 2.55
N TYR A 262 17.52 -21.90 3.43
CA TYR A 262 18.43 -22.45 4.42
C TYR A 262 19.60 -23.22 3.79
N SER A 263 19.34 -24.00 2.72
CA SER A 263 20.38 -24.74 1.99
C SER A 263 21.45 -23.83 1.36
N ARG A 264 21.13 -22.56 1.13
CA ARG A 264 22.06 -21.55 0.58
C ARG A 264 22.79 -20.74 1.66
N GLY A 265 22.63 -21.11 2.92
CA GLY A 265 23.43 -20.59 4.03
C GLY A 265 22.86 -19.32 4.69
N TRP A 266 21.59 -18.97 4.45
CA TRP A 266 20.89 -18.04 5.32
C TRP A 266 20.53 -18.72 6.64
N HIS A 267 20.78 -18.06 7.76
CA HIS A 267 20.45 -18.62 9.09
C HIS A 267 19.10 -18.13 9.64
N THR A 268 18.56 -17.04 9.10
CA THR A 268 17.35 -16.39 9.62
C THR A 268 16.35 -16.16 8.50
N ILE A 269 15.12 -16.65 8.69
CA ILE A 269 13.96 -16.29 7.86
C ILE A 269 13.05 -15.38 8.69
N LYS A 270 12.62 -14.26 8.12
CA LYS A 270 11.60 -13.38 8.66
C LYS A 270 10.27 -13.69 7.98
N LEU A 271 9.21 -13.91 8.74
CA LEU A 271 7.86 -14.15 8.24
C LEU A 271 6.96 -12.98 8.64
N TYR A 272 6.25 -12.40 7.68
CA TYR A 272 5.23 -11.40 7.95
C TYR A 272 3.83 -11.97 7.83
N PHE A 273 3.06 -11.78 8.91
CA PHE A 273 1.68 -12.17 9.06
C PHE A 273 0.82 -10.96 9.43
N MET A 274 -0.48 -11.13 9.25
CA MET A 274 -1.49 -10.20 9.66
C MET A 274 -2.63 -10.96 10.33
N ILE A 275 -3.10 -10.44 11.47
CA ILE A 275 -4.29 -10.93 12.17
C ILE A 275 -5.44 -9.93 12.02
N GLY A 276 -6.67 -10.37 12.25
CA GLY A 276 -7.86 -9.53 12.12
C GLY A 276 -8.45 -9.51 10.71
N HIS A 277 -8.02 -10.42 9.83
CA HIS A 277 -8.61 -10.56 8.51
C HIS A 277 -10.09 -10.95 8.57
N PRO A 278 -10.89 -10.59 7.55
CA PRO A 278 -12.29 -10.98 7.49
C PRO A 278 -12.42 -12.51 7.48
N SER A 279 -13.36 -13.03 8.28
CA SER A 279 -13.62 -14.46 8.45
C SER A 279 -12.45 -15.27 9.06
N GLU A 280 -11.50 -14.62 9.73
CA GLU A 280 -10.42 -15.27 10.48
C GLU A 280 -10.94 -15.86 11.80
N THR A 281 -10.54 -17.10 12.09
CA THR A 281 -10.85 -17.80 13.35
C THR A 281 -9.62 -17.92 14.24
N LEU A 282 -9.79 -18.30 15.51
CA LEU A 282 -8.63 -18.54 16.39
C LEU A 282 -7.81 -19.75 15.93
N GLU A 283 -8.41 -20.71 15.23
CA GLU A 283 -7.72 -21.83 14.61
C GLU A 283 -6.78 -21.35 13.49
N ASP A 284 -7.19 -20.36 12.68
CA ASP A 284 -6.29 -19.77 11.68
C ASP A 284 -5.13 -19.00 12.34
N VAL A 285 -5.38 -18.36 13.47
CA VAL A 285 -4.33 -17.69 14.26
C VAL A 285 -3.38 -18.70 14.88
N GLN A 286 -3.87 -19.82 15.40
CA GLN A 286 -3.03 -20.92 15.87
C GLN A 286 -2.14 -21.44 14.74
N ALA A 287 -2.68 -21.59 13.53
CA ALA A 287 -1.93 -22.07 12.37
C ALA A 287 -0.73 -21.17 12.01
N ILE A 288 -0.74 -19.87 12.37
CA ILE A 288 0.43 -18.98 12.24
C ILE A 288 1.58 -19.50 13.11
N ALA A 289 1.32 -19.83 14.37
CA ALA A 289 2.33 -20.37 15.28
C ALA A 289 2.86 -21.73 14.79
N ASP A 290 1.98 -22.57 14.24
CA ASP A 290 2.35 -23.87 13.71
C ASP A 290 3.21 -23.74 12.46
N LEU A 291 2.86 -22.84 11.55
CA LEU A 291 3.65 -22.57 10.35
C LEU A 291 5.04 -22.01 10.66
N VAL A 292 5.15 -21.12 11.66
CA VAL A 292 6.46 -20.64 12.15
C VAL A 292 7.33 -21.80 12.63
N LYS A 293 6.74 -22.76 13.36
CA LYS A 293 7.45 -23.96 13.83
C LYS A 293 7.85 -24.88 12.67
N MET A 294 6.97 -25.07 11.69
CA MET A 294 7.25 -25.87 10.49
C MET A 294 8.43 -25.30 9.70
N VAL A 295 8.43 -24.00 9.40
CA VAL A 295 9.54 -23.33 8.70
C VAL A 295 10.85 -23.46 9.47
N ARG A 296 10.81 -23.31 10.80
CA ARG A 296 11.98 -23.50 11.65
C ARG A 296 12.50 -24.93 11.58
N GLU A 297 11.61 -25.91 11.59
CA GLU A 297 11.99 -27.32 11.55
C GLU A 297 12.66 -27.70 10.23
N GLU A 298 12.18 -27.18 9.10
CA GLU A 298 12.88 -27.29 7.81
C GLU A 298 14.31 -26.74 7.88
N GLY A 299 14.49 -25.57 8.51
CA GLY A 299 15.83 -25.03 8.75
C GLY A 299 16.68 -25.89 9.69
N ARG A 300 16.09 -26.50 10.73
CA ARG A 300 16.83 -27.38 11.65
C ARG A 300 17.33 -28.64 10.98
N LYS A 301 16.54 -29.24 10.08
CA LYS A 301 16.97 -30.38 9.26
C LYS A 301 18.20 -30.07 8.41
N ILE A 302 18.37 -28.83 7.96
CA ILE A 302 19.44 -28.40 7.04
C ILE A 302 20.67 -27.85 7.77
N ILE A 303 20.49 -26.91 8.72
CA ILE A 303 21.58 -26.18 9.37
C ILE A 303 21.65 -26.36 10.89
N GLY A 304 20.84 -27.28 11.44
CA GLY A 304 20.80 -27.60 12.86
C GLY A 304 20.25 -26.47 13.73
N GLY A 305 20.77 -26.35 14.96
CA GLY A 305 20.32 -25.35 15.95
C GLY A 305 20.57 -23.89 15.58
N ARG A 306 21.20 -23.61 14.43
CA ARG A 306 21.45 -22.26 13.90
C ARG A 306 20.22 -21.64 13.22
N ALA A 307 19.23 -22.45 12.85
CA ALA A 307 18.01 -21.98 12.20
C ALA A 307 17.20 -21.06 13.11
N LYS A 308 16.92 -19.85 12.60
CA LYS A 308 16.09 -18.85 13.26
C LYS A 308 14.90 -18.47 12.38
N VAL A 309 13.75 -18.25 13.00
CA VAL A 309 12.55 -17.71 12.38
C VAL A 309 12.06 -16.52 13.19
N HIS A 310 11.91 -15.37 12.54
CA HIS A 310 11.38 -14.15 13.15
C HIS A 310 10.00 -13.85 12.56
N ALA A 311 8.93 -14.04 13.31
CA ALA A 311 7.57 -13.71 12.89
C ALA A 311 7.20 -12.29 13.31
N GLY A 312 6.87 -11.43 12.33
CA GLY A 312 6.22 -10.15 12.55
C GLY A 312 4.72 -10.28 12.29
N VAL A 313 3.90 -9.84 13.23
CA VAL A 313 2.44 -9.96 13.17
C VAL A 313 1.82 -8.57 13.27
N SER A 314 1.30 -8.08 12.16
CA SER A 314 0.55 -6.83 12.10
C SER A 314 -0.94 -7.07 12.35
N THR A 315 -1.70 -6.02 12.65
CA THR A 315 -3.16 -6.10 12.74
C THR A 315 -3.76 -5.47 11.48
N PHE A 316 -4.72 -6.16 10.88
CA PHE A 316 -5.40 -5.70 9.67
C PHE A 316 -6.26 -4.47 9.95
N VAL A 317 -5.97 -3.40 9.19
CA VAL A 317 -6.81 -2.20 9.13
C VAL A 317 -7.40 -2.11 7.72
N PRO A 318 -8.73 -2.17 7.56
CA PRO A 318 -9.40 -1.90 6.29
C PRO A 318 -9.02 -0.52 5.73
N LYS A 319 -8.60 -0.48 4.47
CA LYS A 319 -8.16 0.76 3.82
C LYS A 319 -9.15 1.24 2.75
N PRO A 320 -9.30 2.57 2.57
CA PRO A 320 -10.00 3.16 1.44
C PRO A 320 -9.61 2.53 0.10
N HIS A 321 -10.56 2.43 -0.82
CA HIS A 321 -10.32 1.93 -2.18
C HIS A 321 -9.70 0.52 -2.28
N THR A 322 -9.90 -0.31 -1.25
CA THR A 322 -9.54 -1.73 -1.28
C THR A 322 -10.78 -2.61 -1.33
N PRO A 323 -10.70 -3.85 -1.83
CA PRO A 323 -11.80 -4.81 -1.71
C PRO A 323 -12.25 -5.07 -0.27
N PHE A 324 -11.45 -4.77 0.74
CA PHE A 324 -11.86 -4.89 2.14
C PHE A 324 -12.32 -3.59 2.79
N GLN A 325 -12.52 -2.50 2.05
CA GLN A 325 -12.98 -1.23 2.66
C GLN A 325 -14.32 -1.34 3.44
N TRP A 326 -15.14 -2.35 3.13
CA TRP A 326 -16.44 -2.60 3.77
C TRP A 326 -16.38 -3.40 5.07
N VAL A 327 -15.26 -4.07 5.35
CA VAL A 327 -15.20 -4.97 6.51
C VAL A 327 -14.92 -4.17 7.80
N PRO A 328 -15.42 -4.62 8.96
CA PRO A 328 -15.06 -4.03 10.24
C PRO A 328 -13.60 -4.34 10.58
N CYS A 329 -12.97 -3.47 11.38
CA CYS A 329 -11.71 -3.78 12.04
C CYS A 329 -12.02 -4.52 13.35
N ASP A 330 -11.18 -5.48 13.74
CA ASP A 330 -11.31 -6.17 15.03
C ASP A 330 -11.28 -5.19 16.21
N THR A 331 -12.02 -5.53 17.27
CA THR A 331 -11.96 -4.83 18.55
C THR A 331 -10.62 -5.06 19.24
N MET A 332 -10.23 -4.16 20.15
CA MET A 332 -9.01 -4.32 20.94
C MET A 332 -8.98 -5.63 21.73
N GLU A 333 -10.13 -6.11 22.20
CA GLU A 333 -10.25 -7.39 22.90
C GLU A 333 -9.94 -8.57 21.97
N GLN A 334 -10.53 -8.60 20.77
CA GLN A 334 -10.26 -9.63 19.78
C GLN A 334 -8.78 -9.63 19.36
N ILE A 335 -8.19 -8.45 19.13
CA ILE A 335 -6.77 -8.32 18.78
C ILE A 335 -5.90 -8.90 19.91
N ARG A 336 -6.16 -8.52 21.17
CA ARG A 336 -5.41 -9.04 22.33
C ARG A 336 -5.55 -10.54 22.48
N ALA A 337 -6.75 -11.10 22.33
CA ALA A 337 -6.97 -12.54 22.40
C ALA A 337 -6.12 -13.30 21.37
N LYS A 338 -6.06 -12.80 20.14
CA LYS A 338 -5.22 -13.35 19.05
C LYS A 338 -3.72 -13.20 19.34
N GLN A 339 -3.29 -12.02 19.78
CA GLN A 339 -1.89 -11.77 20.17
C GLN A 339 -1.45 -12.67 21.33
N ASP A 340 -2.28 -12.82 22.37
CA ASP A 340 -1.97 -13.67 23.52
C ASP A 340 -1.92 -15.15 23.15
N LEU A 341 -2.77 -15.61 22.24
CA LEU A 341 -2.66 -16.95 21.66
C LEU A 341 -1.29 -17.15 21.00
N LEU A 342 -0.88 -16.25 20.11
CA LEU A 342 0.41 -16.33 19.44
C LEU A 342 1.58 -16.24 20.42
N ARG A 343 1.48 -15.38 21.44
CA ARG A 343 2.50 -15.25 22.49
C ARG A 343 2.67 -16.55 23.27
N ARG A 344 1.60 -17.31 23.50
CA ARG A 344 1.68 -18.62 24.16
C ARG A 344 2.27 -19.68 23.23
N GLN A 345 1.88 -19.65 21.96
CA GLN A 345 2.07 -20.77 21.03
C GLN A 345 3.32 -20.67 20.16
N ALA A 346 3.73 -19.47 19.77
CA ALA A 346 4.90 -19.19 18.93
C ALA A 346 6.17 -18.97 19.78
N ARG A 347 6.43 -19.89 20.72
CA ARG A 347 7.63 -19.89 21.57
C ARG A 347 8.61 -20.98 21.14
N GLY A 348 9.89 -20.78 21.47
CA GLY A 348 10.93 -21.79 21.32
C GLY A 348 12.29 -21.21 20.94
N LYS A 349 13.36 -21.97 21.19
CA LYS A 349 14.73 -21.56 20.86
C LYS A 349 14.86 -21.30 19.34
N GLY A 350 15.19 -20.06 18.96
CA GLY A 350 15.31 -19.67 17.55
C GLY A 350 14.00 -19.18 16.92
N VAL A 351 12.93 -18.99 17.71
CA VAL A 351 11.73 -18.26 17.28
C VAL A 351 11.72 -16.89 17.96
N LYS A 352 11.50 -15.83 17.18
CA LYS A 352 11.22 -14.48 17.69
C LYS A 352 9.87 -14.03 17.16
N LEU A 353 9.03 -13.47 18.02
CA LEU A 353 7.73 -12.92 17.66
C LEU A 353 7.73 -11.41 17.95
N ASN A 354 7.30 -10.60 16.99
CA ASN A 354 7.04 -9.17 17.14
C ASN A 354 5.60 -8.90 16.70
N TRP A 355 4.90 -7.97 17.35
CA TRP A 355 3.54 -7.56 16.97
C TRP A 355 3.31 -6.07 17.23
N ASN A 356 2.30 -5.50 16.58
CA ASN A 356 1.93 -4.11 16.75
C ASN A 356 1.05 -3.87 17.99
N ASN A 357 1.10 -2.66 18.54
CA ASN A 357 0.25 -2.28 19.65
C ASN A 357 -1.22 -2.14 19.18
N PRO A 358 -2.21 -2.78 19.86
CA PRO A 358 -3.61 -2.62 19.51
C PRO A 358 -4.10 -1.17 19.55
N ARG A 359 -3.53 -0.32 20.41
CA ARG A 359 -3.90 1.11 20.49
C ARG A 359 -3.49 1.88 19.24
N GLU A 360 -2.28 1.63 18.73
CA GLU A 360 -1.80 2.22 17.46
C GLU A 360 -2.68 1.77 16.28
N THR A 361 -3.15 0.52 16.30
CA THR A 361 -4.09 0.00 15.29
C THR A 361 -5.38 0.80 15.27
N MET A 362 -5.90 1.20 16.44
CA MET A 362 -7.11 2.03 16.51
C MET A 362 -6.89 3.42 15.91
N LEU A 363 -5.77 4.08 16.23
CA LEU A 363 -5.40 5.37 15.63
C LEU A 363 -5.30 5.26 14.10
N GLU A 364 -4.62 4.23 13.62
CA GLU A 364 -4.50 3.96 12.18
C GLU A 364 -5.89 3.77 11.55
N ALA A 365 -6.79 3.02 12.19
CA ALA A 365 -8.13 2.77 11.70
C ALA A 365 -8.99 4.05 11.68
N TRP A 366 -8.97 4.87 12.73
CA TRP A 366 -9.67 6.15 12.79
C TRP A 366 -9.20 7.10 11.69
N LEU A 367 -7.89 7.27 11.54
CA LEU A 367 -7.31 8.19 10.55
C LEU A 367 -7.41 7.67 9.11
N SER A 368 -7.50 6.35 8.91
CA SER A 368 -7.65 5.80 7.55
C SER A 368 -9.11 5.86 7.07
N ARG A 369 -10.08 5.79 7.98
CA ARG A 369 -11.50 5.57 7.65
C ARG A 369 -12.43 6.71 8.09
N GLY A 370 -11.89 7.69 8.80
CA GLY A 370 -12.60 8.85 9.31
C GLY A 370 -13.17 9.75 8.20
N ASP A 371 -14.18 10.52 8.56
CA ASP A 371 -14.72 11.62 7.77
C ASP A 371 -14.19 12.97 8.29
N ARG A 372 -14.71 14.07 7.74
CA ARG A 372 -14.27 15.43 8.11
C ARG A 372 -14.39 15.75 9.59
N ARG A 373 -15.36 15.15 10.30
CA ARG A 373 -15.55 15.41 11.74
C ARG A 373 -14.34 14.95 12.55
N MET A 374 -13.54 14.01 12.01
CA MET A 374 -12.28 13.57 12.61
C MET A 374 -11.23 14.70 12.72
N ALA A 375 -11.31 15.76 11.91
CA ALA A 375 -10.40 16.90 12.04
C ALA A 375 -10.50 17.58 13.42
N ALA A 376 -11.72 17.63 14.00
CA ALA A 376 -11.92 18.13 15.36
C ALA A 376 -11.24 17.24 16.40
N VAL A 377 -11.29 15.91 16.21
CA VAL A 377 -10.62 14.93 17.08
C VAL A 377 -9.11 15.06 16.98
N VAL A 378 -8.55 15.15 15.77
CA VAL A 378 -7.10 15.33 15.55
C VAL A 378 -6.62 16.61 16.23
N TYR A 379 -7.35 17.72 16.05
CA TYR A 379 -7.03 18.99 16.70
C TYR A 379 -7.13 18.91 18.23
N GLY A 380 -8.19 18.29 18.75
CA GLY A 380 -8.41 18.09 20.18
C GLY A 380 -7.35 17.23 20.85
N ALA A 381 -6.89 16.16 20.17
CA ALA A 381 -5.82 15.30 20.65
C ALA A 381 -4.49 16.06 20.68
N TRP A 382 -4.18 16.82 19.62
CA TRP A 382 -2.97 17.65 19.56
C TRP A 382 -2.93 18.69 20.68
N ARG A 383 -4.06 19.37 20.96
CA ARG A 383 -4.16 20.34 22.07
C ARG A 383 -3.86 19.72 23.43
N ARG A 384 -4.08 18.41 23.58
CA ARG A 384 -3.79 17.61 24.80
C ARG A 384 -2.38 17.02 24.81
N GLY A 385 -1.57 17.33 23.80
CA GLY A 385 -0.16 16.97 23.72
C GLY A 385 0.16 15.73 22.87
N ALA A 386 -0.80 15.20 22.10
CA ALA A 386 -0.55 14.19 21.07
C ALA A 386 0.34 14.79 19.96
N LYS A 387 1.48 14.14 19.64
CA LYS A 387 2.44 14.63 18.63
C LYS A 387 3.17 13.50 17.91
N PHE A 388 3.91 12.69 18.66
CA PHE A 388 4.76 11.61 18.13
C PHE A 388 4.12 10.23 18.37
N ASP A 389 2.80 10.12 18.21
CA ASP A 389 2.04 8.89 18.54
C ASP A 389 2.40 7.67 17.68
N ALA A 390 3.13 7.87 16.58
CA ALA A 390 3.71 6.79 15.78
C ALA A 390 4.88 6.08 16.51
N TRP A 391 5.45 6.69 17.55
CA TRP A 391 6.47 6.10 18.40
C TRP A 391 5.81 5.64 19.69
N HIS A 392 5.81 4.33 19.93
CA HIS A 392 5.04 3.69 21.00
C HIS A 392 5.27 4.33 22.38
N GLU A 393 6.48 4.82 22.65
CA GLU A 393 6.87 5.50 23.89
C GLU A 393 6.23 6.88 24.09
N HIS A 394 5.71 7.48 23.02
CA HIS A 394 5.07 8.80 23.01
C HIS A 394 3.57 8.74 22.75
N LEU A 395 2.99 7.55 22.60
CA LEU A 395 1.58 7.37 22.32
C LEU A 395 0.69 7.92 23.46
N ARG A 396 -0.12 8.93 23.14
CA ARG A 396 -1.09 9.56 24.04
C ARG A 396 -2.51 9.11 23.72
N TYR A 397 -2.76 7.81 23.83
CA TYR A 397 -4.06 7.21 23.49
C TYR A 397 -5.26 7.87 24.18
N ASP A 398 -5.14 8.19 25.47
CA ASP A 398 -6.23 8.79 26.24
C ASP A 398 -6.59 10.20 25.73
N ALA A 399 -5.60 10.95 25.22
CA ALA A 399 -5.84 12.26 24.61
C ALA A 399 -6.73 12.16 23.36
N TRP A 400 -6.65 11.07 22.61
CA TRP A 400 -7.53 10.81 21.48
C TRP A 400 -8.95 10.48 21.95
N LEU A 401 -9.10 9.62 22.96
CA LEU A 401 -10.43 9.27 23.51
C LEU A 401 -11.15 10.49 24.09
N GLU A 402 -10.43 11.35 24.82
CA GLU A 402 -10.99 12.62 25.31
C GLU A 402 -11.40 13.55 24.17
N ALA A 403 -10.62 13.60 23.08
CA ALA A 403 -10.95 14.41 21.92
C ALA A 403 -12.17 13.88 21.15
N PHE A 404 -12.36 12.55 21.09
CA PHE A 404 -13.60 11.94 20.59
C PHE A 404 -14.80 12.34 21.44
N ALA A 405 -14.67 12.26 22.77
CA ALA A 405 -15.73 12.64 23.70
C ALA A 405 -16.09 14.13 23.56
N GLU A 406 -15.10 15.03 23.47
CA GLU A 406 -15.31 16.47 23.23
C GLU A 406 -15.99 16.73 21.88
N ALA A 407 -15.64 15.99 20.84
CA ALA A 407 -16.27 16.11 19.52
C ALA A 407 -17.66 15.46 19.43
N GLY A 408 -18.13 14.77 20.48
CA GLY A 408 -19.40 14.04 20.47
C GLY A 408 -19.41 12.87 19.48
N LEU A 409 -18.25 12.27 19.21
CA LEU A 409 -18.09 11.19 18.24
C LEU A 409 -17.75 9.87 18.94
N ASP A 410 -18.36 8.78 18.48
CA ASP A 410 -18.03 7.44 18.93
C ASP A 410 -16.83 6.87 18.13
N PRO A 411 -15.70 6.52 18.76
CA PRO A 411 -14.58 5.87 18.08
C PRO A 411 -14.99 4.57 17.35
N ALA A 412 -15.95 3.81 17.90
CA ALA A 412 -16.39 2.53 17.34
C ALA A 412 -17.15 2.68 16.02
N PHE A 413 -17.80 3.84 15.80
CA PHE A 413 -18.44 4.18 14.52
C PHE A 413 -17.44 4.15 13.36
N TYR A 414 -16.18 4.53 13.59
CA TYR A 414 -15.16 4.59 12.54
C TYR A 414 -14.43 3.25 12.32
N THR A 415 -14.46 2.33 13.29
CA THR A 415 -13.66 1.09 13.28
C THR A 415 -14.47 -0.19 13.13
N HIS A 416 -15.53 -0.36 13.92
CA HIS A 416 -16.16 -1.67 14.17
C HIS A 416 -17.50 -1.86 13.48
N ARG A 417 -18.14 -0.78 13.02
CA ARG A 417 -19.40 -0.92 12.29
C ARG A 417 -19.19 -1.63 10.96
N ARG A 418 -20.19 -2.43 10.59
CA ARG A 418 -20.30 -2.95 9.23
C ARG A 418 -20.64 -1.81 8.28
N ARG A 419 -20.07 -1.83 7.08
CA ARG A 419 -20.34 -0.87 6.00
C ARG A 419 -20.99 -1.61 4.85
N GLU A 420 -22.13 -1.10 4.39
CA GLU A 420 -22.83 -1.70 3.26
C GLU A 420 -22.15 -1.34 1.93
N ILE A 421 -22.37 -2.17 0.91
CA ILE A 421 -21.62 -2.06 -0.36
C ILE A 421 -21.93 -0.74 -1.10
N ASP A 422 -23.16 -0.27 -0.96
CA ASP A 422 -23.73 0.95 -1.54
C ASP A 422 -23.56 2.20 -0.67
N GLU A 423 -23.01 2.08 0.55
CA GLU A 423 -22.71 3.22 1.41
C GLU A 423 -21.78 4.23 0.70
N ILE A 424 -22.06 5.53 0.89
CA ILE A 424 -21.20 6.62 0.43
C ILE A 424 -20.08 6.82 1.45
N PHE A 425 -18.83 6.72 0.98
CA PHE A 425 -17.68 6.91 1.85
C PHE A 425 -17.14 8.34 1.82
N PRO A 426 -16.36 8.76 2.84
CA PRO A 426 -15.74 10.08 2.87
C PRO A 426 -14.83 10.37 1.66
N TRP A 427 -14.32 9.33 1.01
CA TRP A 427 -13.46 9.40 -0.18
C TRP A 427 -14.22 9.11 -1.48
N GLU A 428 -15.56 9.16 -1.51
CA GLU A 428 -16.35 8.78 -2.70
C GLU A 428 -16.10 9.73 -3.89
N HIS A 429 -15.86 11.01 -3.64
CA HIS A 429 -15.48 12.01 -4.65
C HIS A 429 -14.02 11.91 -5.11
N LEU A 430 -13.22 11.00 -4.54
CA LEU A 430 -11.83 10.78 -4.88
C LEU A 430 -11.67 9.47 -5.67
N SER A 431 -10.96 9.52 -6.79
CA SER A 431 -10.90 8.39 -7.70
C SER A 431 -9.50 7.88 -7.93
N ILE A 432 -9.31 6.61 -7.58
CA ILE A 432 -8.10 5.87 -7.89
C ILE A 432 -8.13 5.25 -9.30
N ALA A 433 -9.14 5.59 -10.11
CA ALA A 433 -9.46 5.02 -11.42
C ALA A 433 -9.79 3.51 -11.44
N VAL A 434 -9.77 2.85 -10.27
CA VAL A 434 -10.35 1.52 -10.07
C VAL A 434 -11.80 1.68 -9.67
N ARG A 435 -12.70 1.04 -10.41
CA ARG A 435 -14.16 1.18 -10.21
C ARG A 435 -14.60 0.48 -8.92
N LYS A 436 -15.49 1.10 -8.15
CA LYS A 436 -16.10 0.52 -6.93
C LYS A 436 -16.70 -0.88 -7.18
N ARG A 437 -17.35 -1.09 -8.33
CA ARG A 437 -17.86 -2.40 -8.75
C ARG A 437 -16.79 -3.51 -8.87
N PHE A 438 -15.57 -3.16 -9.27
CA PHE A 438 -14.46 -4.13 -9.35
C PHE A 438 -14.04 -4.52 -7.94
N LEU A 439 -13.90 -3.55 -7.04
CA LEU A 439 -13.59 -3.79 -5.62
C LEU A 439 -14.68 -4.64 -4.96
N ALA A 440 -15.96 -4.35 -5.22
CA ALA A 440 -17.10 -5.06 -4.65
C ALA A 440 -17.16 -6.51 -5.15
N GLN A 441 -16.92 -6.73 -6.44
CA GLN A 441 -16.85 -8.09 -6.98
C GLN A 441 -15.73 -8.90 -6.32
N ASP A 442 -14.58 -8.28 -6.10
CA ASP A 442 -13.44 -8.96 -5.47
C ASP A 442 -13.66 -9.21 -3.97
N TYR A 443 -14.38 -8.32 -3.29
CA TYR A 443 -14.90 -8.54 -1.94
C TYR A 443 -15.81 -9.76 -1.87
N LEU A 444 -16.79 -9.87 -2.77
CA LEU A 444 -17.71 -11.02 -2.81
C LEU A 444 -16.96 -12.32 -3.09
N TRP A 445 -15.98 -12.30 -4.00
CA TRP A 445 -15.11 -13.47 -4.25
C TRP A 445 -14.33 -13.92 -3.02
N SER A 446 -13.92 -12.99 -2.14
CA SER A 446 -13.26 -13.37 -0.89
C SER A 446 -14.13 -14.26 -0.01
N ARG A 447 -15.45 -14.01 0.03
CA ARG A 447 -16.41 -14.81 0.83
C ARG A 447 -16.56 -16.23 0.30
N GLU A 448 -16.36 -16.39 -1.01
CA GLU A 448 -16.37 -17.68 -1.71
C GLU A 448 -14.98 -18.31 -1.84
N GLN A 449 -13.94 -17.69 -1.26
CA GLN A 449 -12.53 -18.11 -1.38
C GLN A 449 -12.02 -18.17 -2.83
N LYS A 450 -12.69 -17.49 -3.76
CA LYS A 450 -12.26 -17.40 -5.16
C LYS A 450 -11.08 -16.45 -5.26
N THR A 451 -10.06 -16.83 -6.00
CA THR A 451 -8.87 -16.01 -6.23
C THR A 451 -8.85 -15.45 -7.64
N ARG A 452 -8.03 -14.42 -7.84
CA ARG A 452 -7.78 -13.79 -9.13
C ARG A 452 -6.33 -14.02 -9.49
N ILE A 453 -6.10 -14.56 -10.69
CA ILE A 453 -4.76 -14.67 -11.27
C ILE A 453 -4.16 -13.29 -11.54
N ASP A 454 -2.85 -13.25 -11.81
CA ASP A 454 -2.18 -12.00 -12.17
C ASP A 454 -2.85 -11.35 -13.40
N CYS A 455 -3.20 -10.07 -13.27
CA CYS A 455 -3.88 -9.35 -14.33
C CYS A 455 -3.01 -9.05 -15.55
N ARG A 456 -1.69 -9.33 -15.53
CA ARG A 456 -0.82 -9.35 -16.72
C ARG A 456 -1.23 -10.42 -17.72
N HIS A 457 -1.78 -11.54 -17.26
CA HIS A 457 -2.23 -12.62 -18.13
C HIS A 457 -3.66 -12.39 -18.65
N GLN A 458 -4.47 -11.64 -17.90
CA GLN A 458 -5.87 -11.40 -18.25
C GLN A 458 -6.39 -10.07 -17.68
N CYS A 459 -7.00 -9.25 -18.54
CA CYS A 459 -7.67 -8.03 -18.10
C CYS A 459 -9.02 -8.34 -17.42
N PHE A 460 -9.19 -7.84 -16.19
CA PHE A 460 -10.43 -7.96 -15.39
C PHE A 460 -11.28 -6.69 -15.35
N ALA A 461 -11.04 -5.75 -16.28
CA ALA A 461 -11.83 -4.53 -16.45
C ALA A 461 -11.96 -3.68 -15.16
N CYS A 462 -10.86 -3.52 -14.41
CA CYS A 462 -10.83 -2.75 -13.17
C CYS A 462 -11.14 -1.25 -13.34
N GLY A 463 -10.97 -0.69 -14.55
CA GLY A 463 -11.24 0.72 -14.87
C GLY A 463 -10.03 1.47 -15.40
N ILE A 464 -8.82 1.04 -15.05
CA ILE A 464 -7.56 1.72 -15.40
C ILE A 464 -7.40 1.96 -16.91
N LEU A 465 -7.56 0.91 -17.72
CA LEU A 465 -7.37 1.01 -19.17
C LEU A 465 -8.32 1.98 -19.87
N PRO A 466 -9.65 1.91 -19.68
CA PRO A 466 -10.53 2.91 -20.30
C PRO A 466 -10.32 4.32 -19.73
N THR A 467 -9.96 4.46 -18.45
CA THR A 467 -9.79 5.78 -17.81
C THR A 467 -8.55 6.52 -18.31
N PHE A 468 -7.46 5.80 -18.57
CA PHE A 468 -6.18 6.38 -19.03
C PHE A 468 -5.84 5.98 -20.47
N ASN A 469 -6.87 5.78 -21.30
CA ASN A 469 -6.70 5.34 -22.68
C ASN A 469 -5.82 6.32 -23.47
N ASP A 470 -6.13 7.62 -23.41
CA ASP A 470 -5.44 8.63 -24.21
C ASP A 470 -3.97 8.76 -23.79
N LEU A 471 -3.71 8.72 -22.47
CA LEU A 471 -2.35 8.74 -21.92
C LEU A 471 -1.54 7.53 -22.38
N ARG A 472 -2.14 6.35 -22.40
CA ARG A 472 -1.53 5.11 -22.90
C ARG A 472 -1.32 5.16 -24.42
N MET A 473 -2.28 5.69 -25.18
CA MET A 473 -2.17 5.81 -26.64
C MET A 473 -1.09 6.81 -27.07
N ALA A 474 -0.90 7.89 -26.30
CA ALA A 474 0.18 8.85 -26.49
C ALA A 474 1.56 8.28 -26.11
N ASN A 475 1.60 7.19 -25.33
CA ASN A 475 2.83 6.55 -24.85
C ASN A 475 2.79 5.04 -25.14
N PRO A 476 2.79 4.64 -26.43
CA PRO A 476 2.73 3.23 -26.80
C PRO A 476 4.01 2.51 -26.37
N GLY A 477 3.90 1.19 -26.14
CA GLY A 477 5.02 0.33 -25.77
C GLY A 477 4.67 -0.63 -24.63
N GLU A 478 5.66 -1.43 -24.24
CA GLU A 478 5.51 -2.48 -23.21
C GLU A 478 5.68 -1.96 -21.78
N GLY A 479 5.91 -0.65 -21.62
CA GLY A 479 6.14 -0.05 -20.30
C GLY A 479 4.95 -0.19 -19.34
N TRP A 480 3.74 -0.49 -19.84
CA TRP A 480 2.55 -0.73 -19.02
C TRP A 480 2.30 -2.23 -18.85
N GLY A 481 2.32 -2.71 -17.61
CA GLY A 481 2.03 -4.12 -17.28
C GLY A 481 0.56 -4.53 -17.45
N CYS A 482 -0.31 -3.67 -18.00
CA CYS A 482 -1.70 -4.04 -18.29
C CYS A 482 -1.78 -4.70 -19.68
N PRO A 483 -2.38 -5.91 -19.79
CA PRO A 483 -2.44 -6.63 -21.06
C PRO A 483 -3.26 -5.88 -22.09
N GLU A 484 -2.98 -6.15 -23.36
CA GLU A 484 -3.80 -5.66 -24.45
C GLU A 484 -5.23 -6.18 -24.36
N VAL A 485 -6.20 -5.28 -24.49
CA VAL A 485 -7.61 -5.64 -24.50
C VAL A 485 -7.99 -6.01 -25.93
N LYS A 486 -8.10 -7.32 -26.22
CA LYS A 486 -8.63 -7.77 -27.51
C LYS A 486 -10.02 -7.15 -27.75
N PRO A 487 -10.26 -6.48 -28.89
CA PRO A 487 -11.53 -5.82 -29.18
C PRO A 487 -12.70 -6.80 -29.18
N LYS A 488 -13.89 -6.31 -28.79
CA LYS A 488 -15.13 -7.10 -28.55
C LYS A 488 -15.47 -8.08 -29.69
N LYS A 489 -15.15 -7.76 -30.95
CA LYS A 489 -15.40 -8.63 -32.13
C LYS A 489 -14.64 -9.98 -32.11
N ARG A 490 -13.60 -10.12 -31.30
CA ARG A 490 -12.83 -11.38 -31.14
C ARG A 490 -13.15 -12.16 -29.86
N ARG A 491 -14.07 -11.67 -29.02
CA ARG A 491 -14.56 -12.42 -27.85
C ARG A 491 -15.68 -13.32 -28.33
N GLY A 492 -15.37 -14.59 -28.61
CA GLY A 492 -16.40 -15.62 -28.74
C GLY A 492 -17.34 -15.53 -27.53
N ARG A 493 -18.64 -15.73 -27.75
CA ARG A 493 -19.67 -15.73 -26.70
C ARG A 493 -19.42 -16.88 -25.72
N GLY A 494 -18.47 -16.70 -24.81
CA GLY A 494 -18.38 -17.47 -23.58
C GLY A 494 -19.39 -16.87 -22.62
N GLU A 495 -20.55 -17.51 -22.49
CA GLU A 495 -21.51 -17.20 -21.45
C GLU A 495 -20.80 -17.30 -20.09
N ILE A 496 -20.87 -16.24 -19.29
CA ILE A 496 -20.57 -16.33 -17.86
C ILE A 496 -21.81 -16.99 -17.25
N PRO A 497 -21.74 -18.25 -16.77
CA PRO A 497 -22.91 -18.88 -16.19
C PRO A 497 -23.21 -18.23 -14.85
N LEU A 498 -24.10 -17.24 -14.83
CA LEU A 498 -24.78 -16.81 -13.61
C LEU A 498 -25.83 -17.88 -13.27
N LYS A 499 -25.40 -18.95 -12.59
CA LYS A 499 -26.35 -19.81 -11.88
C LYS A 499 -26.87 -19.02 -10.68
N VAL A 500 -27.97 -18.30 -10.88
CA VAL A 500 -28.83 -17.83 -9.80
C VAL A 500 -29.47 -19.08 -9.20
N ALA A 501 -29.08 -19.44 -7.98
CA ALA A 501 -29.81 -20.45 -7.24
C ALA A 501 -31.18 -19.85 -6.87
N ALA A 502 -32.25 -20.43 -7.42
CA ALA A 502 -33.60 -20.15 -6.97
C ALA A 502 -33.80 -20.77 -5.56
N PRO A 503 -34.58 -20.14 -4.68
CA PRO A 503 -34.77 -20.60 -3.32
C PRO A 503 -35.77 -21.78 -3.27
N PRO A 504 -35.64 -22.68 -2.29
CA PRO A 504 -36.77 -23.13 -1.49
C PRO A 504 -36.99 -22.20 -0.28
#